data_AF-A0A089L143-F1
#
_entry.id   AF-A0A089L143-F1
#
_cell.length_a   1.000
_cell.length_b   1.000
_cell.length_c   1.000
_cell.angle_alpha   90.00
_cell.angle_beta   90.00
_cell.angle_gamma   90.00
#
_symmetry.space_group_name_H-M   'P 1'
#
loop_
_entity.id
_entity.type
_entity.pdbx_description
1 polymer ?
#
loop_
_entity_poly.entity_id
_entity_poly.type
_entity_poly.pdbx_seq_one_letter_code
_entity_poly.pdbx_strand_id
1 'polypeptide(L)'
;MKISEVAKRIDLPISTIRYYEKMGIITEEYLLREQNNYRNYTSGIIDYLQVVKNCLAVGFTISDIKSMISLKGITKEEQARIIKEKIAEIEAAQLNLENAKQTLYGLLQTDITCENGFGKHDRTVS
;
A
#
# COMPACT_ATOMS: atom_id res chain seq x y z
N MET A 1 -11.94 -10.14 21.14
CA MET A 1 -11.74 -11.10 20.04
C MET A 1 -10.30 -11.59 20.04
N LYS A 2 -10.06 -12.86 19.73
CA LYS A 2 -8.70 -13.41 19.62
C LYS A 2 -8.06 -13.04 18.28
N ILE A 3 -6.73 -13.04 18.20
CA ILE A 3 -5.99 -12.71 16.95
C ILE A 3 -6.42 -13.58 15.76
N SER A 4 -6.72 -14.86 15.99
CA SER A 4 -7.19 -15.78 14.95
C SER A 4 -8.56 -15.42 14.39
N GLU A 5 -9.42 -14.84 15.22
CA GLU A 5 -10.74 -14.37 14.80
C GLU A 5 -10.62 -13.08 14.00
N VAL A 6 -9.79 -12.14 14.47
CA VAL A 6 -9.47 -10.89 13.76
C VAL A 6 -8.91 -11.22 12.38
N ALA A 7 -7.89 -12.08 12.29
CA ALA A 7 -7.28 -12.55 11.05
C ALA A 7 -8.30 -13.05 10.02
N LYS A 8 -9.24 -13.88 10.46
CA LYS A 8 -10.30 -14.42 9.59
C LYS A 8 -11.25 -13.33 9.10
N ARG A 9 -11.64 -12.39 9.97
CA ARG A 9 -12.63 -11.35 9.63
C ARG A 9 -12.09 -10.31 8.66
N ILE A 10 -10.84 -9.91 8.79
CA ILE A 10 -10.22 -8.89 7.93
C ILE A 10 -9.44 -9.48 6.74
N ASP A 11 -9.45 -10.81 6.63
CA ASP A 11 -8.69 -11.57 5.63
C ASP A 11 -7.22 -11.11 5.59
N LEU A 12 -6.54 -11.25 6.73
CA LEU A 12 -5.10 -11.01 6.86
C LEU A 12 -4.43 -12.17 7.62
N PRO A 13 -3.19 -12.53 7.24
CA PRO A 13 -2.39 -13.46 8.01
C PRO A 13 -2.21 -12.98 9.47
N ILE A 14 -2.19 -13.93 10.41
CA ILE A 14 -1.89 -13.65 11.83
C ILE A 14 -0.53 -12.94 11.95
N SER A 15 0.46 -13.33 11.12
CA SER A 15 1.78 -12.68 11.08
C SER A 15 1.70 -11.20 10.73
N THR A 16 0.80 -10.80 9.82
CA THR A 16 0.58 -9.40 9.44
C THR A 16 -0.01 -8.62 10.61
N ILE A 17 -0.97 -9.17 11.34
CA ILE A 17 -1.54 -8.51 12.53
C ILE A 17 -0.45 -8.33 13.60
N ARG A 18 0.35 -9.36 13.86
CA ARG A 18 1.50 -9.27 14.79
C ARG A 18 2.52 -8.24 14.33
N TYR A 19 2.74 -8.12 13.03
CA TYR A 19 3.62 -7.10 12.48
C TYR A 19 3.06 -5.69 12.71
N TYR A 20 1.76 -5.46 12.46
CA TYR A 20 1.11 -4.18 12.74
C TYR A 20 1.17 -3.81 14.23
N GLU A 21 0.98 -4.78 15.11
CA GLU A 21 1.14 -4.61 16.55
C GLU A 21 2.58 -4.22 16.91
N LYS A 22 3.59 -4.93 16.37
CA LYS A 22 5.01 -4.61 16.58
C LYS A 22 5.40 -3.23 16.06
N MET A 23 4.81 -2.80 14.95
CA MET A 23 5.08 -1.49 14.34
C MET A 23 4.38 -0.33 15.05
N GLY A 24 3.50 -0.61 16.02
CA GLY A 24 2.70 0.38 16.73
C GLY A 24 1.53 0.93 15.90
N ILE A 25 1.09 0.18 14.89
CA ILE A 25 -0.13 0.52 14.13
C ILE A 25 -1.35 0.17 14.98
N ILE A 26 -1.36 -1.00 15.62
CA ILE A 26 -2.43 -1.34 16.57
C ILE A 26 -2.15 -0.61 17.88
N THR A 27 -2.90 0.46 18.13
CA THR A 27 -2.81 1.28 19.34
C THR A 27 -3.43 0.58 20.56
N GLU A 28 -3.07 1.05 21.76
CA GLU A 28 -3.52 0.43 23.02
C GLU A 28 -5.06 0.44 23.19
N GLU A 29 -5.76 1.38 22.55
CA GLU A 29 -7.23 1.47 22.60
C GLU A 29 -7.94 0.26 21.98
N TYR A 30 -7.26 -0.46 21.07
CA TYR A 30 -7.79 -1.69 20.49
C TYR A 30 -7.35 -2.96 21.22
N LEU A 31 -6.55 -2.83 22.28
CA LEU A 31 -6.04 -3.96 23.06
C LEU A 31 -6.75 -4.07 24.41
N LEU A 32 -7.28 -5.25 24.68
CA LEU A 32 -7.86 -5.64 25.97
C LEU A 32 -6.81 -6.42 26.75
N ARG A 33 -6.44 -5.91 27.93
CA ARG A 33 -5.59 -6.63 28.88
C ARG A 33 -6.44 -7.66 29.62
N GLU A 34 -6.07 -8.92 29.54
CA GLU A 34 -6.57 -9.96 30.46
C GLU A 34 -5.53 -10.29 31.52
N GLN A 35 -5.97 -10.87 32.64
CA GLN A 35 -5.08 -11.42 33.68
C GLN A 35 -4.27 -12.63 33.18
N ASN A 36 -4.72 -13.25 32.09
CA ASN A 36 -4.04 -14.34 31.43
C ASN A 36 -3.13 -13.78 30.34
N ASN A 37 -2.00 -14.42 30.05
CA ASN A 37 -0.97 -13.93 29.10
C ASN A 37 -1.42 -13.79 27.62
N TYR A 38 -2.72 -13.79 27.35
CA TYR A 38 -3.33 -13.68 26.02
C TYR A 38 -3.82 -12.25 25.76
N ARG A 39 -3.42 -11.68 24.61
CA ARG A 39 -3.95 -10.40 24.13
C ARG A 39 -5.28 -10.61 23.42
N ASN A 40 -6.29 -9.86 23.84
CA ASN A 40 -7.57 -9.77 23.15
C ASN A 40 -7.72 -8.40 22.48
N TYR A 41 -8.48 -8.34 21.40
CA TYR A 41 -8.78 -7.10 20.70
C TYR A 41 -10.21 -6.64 20.97
N THR A 42 -10.43 -5.33 21.00
CA THR A 42 -11.77 -4.74 21.05
C THR A 42 -12.54 -5.03 19.76
N SER A 43 -13.85 -4.84 19.75
CA SER A 43 -14.67 -5.00 18.53
C SER A 43 -14.26 -4.02 17.43
N GLY A 44 -13.89 -2.78 17.79
CA GLY A 44 -13.50 -1.72 16.85
C GLY A 44 -12.22 -1.99 16.05
N ILE A 45 -11.43 -3.01 16.41
CA ILE A 45 -10.21 -3.37 15.68
C ILE A 45 -10.49 -3.73 14.22
N ILE A 46 -11.68 -4.27 13.92
CA ILE A 46 -12.01 -4.74 12.56
C ILE A 46 -12.12 -3.56 11.62
N ASP A 47 -12.93 -2.56 11.97
CA ASP A 47 -13.11 -1.35 11.16
C ASP A 47 -11.80 -0.59 11.03
N TYR A 48 -11.04 -0.49 12.12
CA TYR A 48 -9.72 0.14 12.14
C TYR A 48 -8.74 -0.53 11.17
N LEU A 49 -8.57 -1.86 11.28
CA LEU A 49 -7.65 -2.60 10.41
C LEU A 49 -8.12 -2.66 8.96
N GLN A 50 -9.44 -2.56 8.70
CA GLN A 50 -9.96 -2.44 7.34
C GLN A 50 -9.55 -1.11 6.70
N VAL A 51 -9.60 0.00 7.43
CA VAL A 51 -9.09 1.29 6.96
C VAL A 51 -7.59 1.23 6.69
N VAL A 52 -6.80 0.68 7.62
CA VAL A 52 -5.36 0.50 7.43
C VAL A 52 -5.06 -0.35 6.19
N LYS A 53 -5.75 -1.48 6.01
CA LYS A 53 -5.61 -2.37 4.84
C LYS A 53 -5.88 -1.61 3.54
N ASN A 54 -6.95 -0.82 3.50
CA ASN A 54 -7.32 -0.04 2.31
C ASN A 54 -6.30 1.05 2.01
N CYS A 55 -5.81 1.79 3.02
CA CYS A 55 -4.79 2.81 2.84
C CYS A 55 -3.48 2.21 2.30
N LEU A 56 -3.03 1.08 2.85
CA LEU A 56 -1.83 0.40 2.36
C LEU A 56 -2.02 -0.10 0.91
N ALA A 57 -3.21 -0.59 0.56
CA ALA A 57 -3.52 -1.05 -0.79
C ALA A 57 -3.47 0.06 -1.85
N VAL A 58 -3.76 1.31 -1.48
CA VAL A 58 -3.67 2.48 -2.38
C VAL A 58 -2.31 3.17 -2.35
N GLY A 59 -1.31 2.58 -1.68
CA GLY A 59 0.07 3.07 -1.71
C GLY A 59 0.43 4.05 -0.61
N PHE A 60 -0.32 4.11 0.50
CA PHE A 60 0.24 4.67 1.74
C PHE A 60 1.28 3.70 2.32
N THR A 61 2.37 4.24 2.85
CA THR A 61 3.41 3.46 3.51
C THR A 61 3.05 3.22 4.98
N ILE A 62 3.69 2.23 5.61
CA ILE A 62 3.60 2.03 7.06
C ILE A 62 4.00 3.30 7.82
N SER A 63 4.96 4.08 7.30
CA SER A 63 5.37 5.35 7.90
C SER A 63 4.23 6.38 7.85
N ASP A 64 3.54 6.50 6.71
CA ASP A 64 2.41 7.42 6.57
C ASP A 64 1.29 7.08 7.54
N ILE A 65 0.96 5.80 7.65
CA ILE A 65 -0.05 5.31 8.60
C ILE A 65 0.34 5.68 10.04
N LYS A 66 1.60 5.45 10.43
CA LYS A 66 2.09 5.82 11.76
C LYS A 66 2.05 7.32 12.01
N SER A 67 2.42 8.13 11.03
CA SER A 67 2.30 9.59 11.12
C SER A 67 0.86 9.99 11.35
N MET A 68 -0.09 9.44 10.60
CA MET A 68 -1.53 9.71 10.78
C MET A 68 -2.04 9.28 12.17
N ILE A 69 -1.61 8.12 12.69
CA ILE A 69 -1.96 7.65 14.04
C ILE A 69 -1.42 8.58 15.13
N SER A 70 -0.22 9.15 14.93
CA SER A 70 0.40 10.04 15.91
C SER A 70 -0.32 11.39 16.05
N LEU A 71 -1.09 11.77 15.02
CA LEU A 71 -1.94 12.96 15.05
C LEU A 71 -3.16 12.62 15.92
N LYS A 72 -3.42 13.41 16.97
CA LYS A 72 -4.60 13.28 17.85
C LYS A 72 -5.89 13.74 17.13
N GLY A 73 -6.10 13.29 15.91
CA GLY A 73 -7.05 13.81 14.95
C GLY A 73 -6.41 14.83 14.00
N ILE A 74 -7.00 14.92 12.81
CA ILE A 74 -6.71 15.93 11.80
C ILE A 74 -8.01 16.63 11.44
N THR A 75 -7.92 17.88 10.99
CA THR A 75 -9.11 18.59 10.49
C THR A 75 -9.58 17.96 9.18
N LYS A 76 -10.83 18.25 8.78
CA LYS A 76 -11.36 17.75 7.51
C LYS A 76 -10.56 18.28 6.31
N GLU A 77 -10.07 19.51 6.42
CA GLU A 77 -9.24 20.15 5.40
C GLU A 77 -7.91 19.42 5.24
N GLU A 78 -7.27 19.07 6.35
CA GLU A 78 -6.01 18.32 6.35
C GLU A 78 -6.21 16.90 5.82
N GLN A 79 -7.30 16.23 6.20
CA GLN A 79 -7.66 14.93 5.65
C GLN A 79 -7.84 15.00 4.13
N ALA A 80 -8.59 16.00 3.64
CA ALA A 80 -8.81 16.20 2.21
C ALA A 80 -7.50 16.51 1.47
N ARG A 81 -6.57 17.23 2.10
CA ARG A 81 -5.25 17.52 1.55
C ARG A 81 -4.43 16.24 1.35
N ILE A 82 -4.29 15.41 2.39
CA ILE A 82 -3.55 14.14 2.31
C ILE A 82 -4.13 13.22 1.22
N ILE A 83 -5.46 13.13 1.13
CA ILE A 83 -6.11 12.31 0.11
C ILE A 83 -5.84 12.86 -1.30
N LYS A 84 -5.93 14.18 -1.50
CA LYS A 84 -5.63 14.81 -2.80
C LYS A 84 -4.17 14.63 -3.20
N GLU A 85 -3.24 14.73 -2.26
CA GLU A 85 -1.82 14.46 -2.50
C GLU A 85 -1.60 13.03 -2.98
N LYS A 86 -2.23 12.04 -2.32
CA LYS A 86 -2.15 10.64 -2.77
C LYS A 86 -2.79 10.41 -4.15
N ILE A 87 -3.90 11.09 -4.46
CA ILE A 87 -4.50 11.04 -5.79
C ILE A 87 -3.54 11.58 -6.84
N ALA A 88 -2.91 12.73 -6.59
CA ALA A 88 -1.94 13.32 -7.52
C ALA A 88 -0.71 12.42 -7.73
N GLU A 89 -0.22 11.73 -6.69
CA GLU A 89 0.85 10.73 -6.82
C GLU A 89 0.43 9.56 -7.72
N ILE A 90 -0.81 9.06 -7.56
CA ILE A 90 -1.36 7.98 -8.40
C ILE A 90 -1.48 8.44 -9.86
N GLU A 91 -2.00 9.64 -10.11
CA GLU A 91 -2.14 10.21 -11.45
C GLU A 91 -0.76 10.37 -12.14
N ALA A 92 0.25 10.83 -11.41
CA ALA A 92 1.61 10.93 -11.92
C ALA A 92 2.20 9.55 -12.27
N ALA A 93 1.96 8.53 -11.43
CA ALA A 93 2.38 7.17 -11.70
C ALA A 93 1.68 6.59 -12.94
N GLN A 94 0.39 6.84 -13.12
CA GLN A 94 -0.36 6.43 -14.31
C GLN A 94 0.21 7.06 -15.58
N LEU A 95 0.51 8.37 -15.57
CA LEU A 95 1.13 9.03 -16.71
C LEU A 95 2.49 8.43 -17.06
N ASN A 96 3.32 8.13 -16.06
CA ASN A 96 4.62 7.50 -16.26
C ASN A 96 4.49 6.10 -16.88
N LEU A 97 3.54 5.30 -16.40
CA LEU A 97 3.26 3.98 -16.96
C LEU A 97 2.73 4.06 -18.40
N GLU A 98 1.89 5.05 -18.71
CA GLU A 98 1.42 5.28 -20.07
C GLU A 98 2.58 5.65 -21.00
N ASN A 99 3.45 6.57 -20.58
CA ASN A 99 4.63 6.96 -21.36
C ASN A 99 5.60 5.78 -21.59
N ALA A 100 5.81 4.95 -20.57
CA ALA A 100 6.63 3.73 -20.69
C ALA A 100 6.01 2.76 -21.71
N LYS A 101 4.69 2.56 -21.66
CA LYS A 101 3.96 1.73 -22.62
C LYS A 101 4.06 2.30 -24.05
N GLN A 102 3.91 3.60 -24.23
CA GLN A 102 4.07 4.25 -25.54
C GLN A 102 5.50 4.11 -26.08
N THR A 103 6.50 4.18 -25.21
CA THR A 103 7.91 3.90 -25.59
C THR A 103 8.05 2.48 -26.14
N LEU A 104 7.45 1.49 -25.48
CA LEU A 104 7.46 0.10 -25.95
C LEU A 104 6.72 -0.08 -27.29
N TYR A 105 5.59 0.60 -27.50
CA TYR A 105 4.90 0.60 -28.79
C TYR A 105 5.76 1.23 -29.90
N GLY A 106 6.48 2.30 -29.60
CA GLY A 106 7.43 2.90 -30.52
C GLY A 106 8.51 1.92 -30.96
N LEU A 107 9.08 1.15 -30.02
CA LEU A 107 10.08 0.13 -30.34
C LEU A 107 9.56 -0.94 -31.31
N LEU A 108 8.28 -1.33 -31.23
CA LEU A 108 7.67 -2.28 -32.17
C LEU A 108 7.56 -1.74 -33.61
N GLN A 109 7.56 -0.41 -33.78
CA GLN A 109 7.54 0.23 -35.10
C GLN A 109 8.93 0.41 -35.70
N THR A 110 9.98 0.11 -34.94
CA THR A 110 11.37 0.21 -35.42
C THR A 110 11.87 -1.15 -35.89
N ASP A 111 12.80 -1.17 -36.84
CA ASP A 111 13.54 -2.38 -37.26
C ASP A 111 14.60 -2.83 -36.23
N ILE A 112 14.43 -2.47 -34.95
CA ILE A 112 15.33 -2.92 -33.89
C ILE A 112 15.05 -4.40 -33.64
N THR A 113 15.89 -5.26 -34.23
CA THR A 113 15.86 -6.69 -33.98
C THR A 113 16.80 -7.02 -32.81
N CYS A 114 16.39 -7.97 -31.97
CA CYS A 114 17.27 -8.51 -30.93
C CYS A 114 18.11 -9.70 -31.44
N GLU A 115 17.95 -10.06 -32.72
CA GLU A 115 18.53 -11.27 -33.34
C GLU A 115 20.06 -11.23 -33.34
N ASN A 116 20.65 -10.03 -33.41
CA ASN A 116 22.09 -9.81 -33.34
C ASN A 116 22.55 -9.21 -31.98
N GLY A 117 21.65 -9.11 -31.00
CA GLY A 117 21.86 -8.51 -29.67
C GLY A 117 20.98 -7.28 -29.41
N PHE A 118 20.49 -7.12 -28.17
CA PHE A 118 19.58 -6.02 -27.79
C PHE A 118 20.17 -4.64 -28.16
N GLY A 119 19.45 -3.87 -28.97
CA GLY A 119 19.86 -2.53 -29.40
C GLY A 119 20.83 -2.47 -30.59
N LYS A 120 21.05 -3.58 -31.31
CA LYS A 120 21.77 -3.53 -32.60
C LYS A 120 20.78 -3.33 -33.75
N HIS A 121 21.06 -2.34 -34.60
CA HIS A 121 20.32 -2.17 -35.85
C HIS A 121 20.84 -3.15 -36.90
N ASP A 122 19.94 -3.90 -37.53
CA ASP A 122 20.29 -4.70 -38.71
C ASP A 122 20.54 -3.75 -39.88
N ARG A 123 21.81 -3.37 -40.09
CA ARG A 123 22.23 -2.63 -41.28
C ARG A 123 22.35 -3.62 -42.45
N THR A 124 21.24 -4.20 -42.88
CA THR A 124 21.19 -4.99 -44.11
C THR A 124 20.04 -4.54 -44.99
N VAL A 125 20.08 -3.27 -45.43
CA VAL A 125 19.46 -2.89 -46.69
C VAL A 125 20.43 -1.95 -47.43
N SER A 126 21.13 -2.51 -48.41
CA SER A 126 21.68 -1.77 -49.56
C SER A 126 20.63 -1.73 -50.66
#